data_AF-A0AAW0FH78-F1
#
_entry.id   AF-A0AAW0FH78-F1
#
_cell.length_a   1.000
_cell.length_b   1.000
_cell.length_c   1.000
_cell.angle_alpha   90.00
_cell.angle_beta   90.00
_cell.angle_gamma   90.00
#
_symmetry.space_group_name_H-M   'P 1'
#
loop_
_entity.id
_entity.type
_entity.pdbx_description
1 polymer ?
#
loop_
_entity_poly.entity_id
_entity_poly.type
_entity_poly.pdbx_seq_one_letter_code
_entity_poly.pdbx_strand_id
1 'polypeptide(L)'
;MLIALANQDGSFTSTFFSPWSVIESLKSADDFVEFFQFNFPDAYQLMGEESLRYSFDHQPRGSLMQVTAFPYHSPNGRALIIGDAAHSMVPFYGQGMNCGFEDVRVLMELIDSNNHDVKACFKQYSQDRHQDLLTICKLALDNYYEMSSKVTSPLYLFRKKIDYFLGKYASGRFLTWIPMYSMISFRGDIGYSDAVKIEKRQLRILNNIQNGTLGALAIFTAVKVAQYWHKLKN
;
A
#
# COMPACT_ATOMS: atom_id res chain seq x y z
N MET A 1 8.64 12.80 3.01
CA MET A 1 8.08 12.26 1.76
C MET A 1 7.20 13.32 1.13
N LEU A 2 7.29 13.52 -0.18
CA LEU A 2 6.45 14.46 -0.93
C LEU A 2 5.71 13.66 -2.01
N ILE A 3 4.40 13.85 -2.11
CA ILE A 3 3.59 13.31 -3.22
C ILE A 3 2.85 14.46 -3.88
N ALA A 4 2.58 14.35 -5.18
CA ALA A 4 1.83 15.36 -5.93
C ALA A 4 0.79 14.67 -6.82
N LEU A 5 -0.46 15.14 -6.75
CA LEU A 5 -1.54 14.65 -7.60
C LEU A 5 -1.89 15.73 -8.62
N ALA A 6 -2.08 15.32 -9.88
CA ALA A 6 -2.43 16.22 -10.98
C ALA A 6 -3.89 16.68 -10.87
N ASN A 7 -4.11 17.96 -11.13
CA ASN A 7 -5.42 18.58 -11.22
C ASN A 7 -5.84 18.75 -12.69
N GLN A 8 -7.12 19.03 -12.92
CA GLN A 8 -7.67 19.19 -14.27
C GLN A 8 -7.15 20.44 -15.00
N ASP A 9 -6.75 21.46 -14.26
CA ASP A 9 -6.18 22.72 -14.79
C ASP A 9 -4.69 22.58 -15.16
N GLY A 10 -4.11 21.39 -15.04
CA GLY A 10 -2.69 21.12 -15.29
C GLY A 10 -1.78 21.46 -14.12
N SER A 11 -2.31 22.00 -13.02
CA SER A 11 -1.57 22.16 -11.77
C SER A 11 -1.40 20.84 -11.02
N PHE A 12 -0.59 20.85 -9.97
CA PHE A 12 -0.45 19.72 -9.06
C PHE A 12 -0.68 20.17 -7.63
N THR A 13 -1.41 19.38 -6.85
CA THR A 13 -1.50 19.56 -5.40
C THR A 13 -0.52 18.62 -4.72
N SER A 14 0.46 19.22 -4.05
CA SER A 14 1.50 18.49 -3.32
C SER A 14 1.13 18.32 -1.85
N THR A 15 1.41 17.14 -1.30
CA THR A 15 1.28 16.85 0.14
C THR A 15 2.61 16.41 0.69
N PHE A 16 3.11 17.16 1.67
CA PHE A 16 4.35 16.87 2.36
C PHE A 16 4.07 16.11 3.67
N PHE A 17 4.65 14.92 3.80
CA PHE A 17 4.58 14.08 4.98
C PHE A 17 5.94 14.02 5.66
N SER A 18 5.97 14.30 6.96
CA SER A 18 7.17 14.25 7.78
C SER A 18 6.83 13.91 9.22
N PRO A 19 7.75 13.34 10.01
CA PRO A 19 7.61 13.27 11.46
C PRO A 19 7.40 14.67 12.05
N TRP A 20 6.64 14.75 13.14
CA TRP A 20 6.38 16.01 13.85
C TRP A 20 7.67 16.73 14.27
N SER A 21 8.70 15.98 14.69
CA SER A 21 10.00 16.57 15.06
C SER A 21 10.64 17.41 13.95
N VAL A 22 10.45 17.03 12.68
CA VAL A 22 10.95 17.81 11.54
C VAL A 22 10.09 19.05 11.33
N ILE A 23 8.76 18.92 11.30
CA ILE A 23 7.85 20.06 11.14
C ILE A 23 8.04 21.08 12.26
N GLU A 24 8.22 20.62 13.49
CA GLU A 24 8.47 21.47 14.66
C GLU A 24 9.86 22.12 14.62
N SER A 25 10.84 21.53 13.93
CA SER A 25 12.16 22.14 13.79
C SER A 25 12.20 23.32 12.80
N LEU A 26 11.26 23.36 11.85
CA LEU A 26 11.11 24.43 10.86
C LEU A 26 10.30 25.56 11.49
N LYS A 27 10.98 26.64 11.91
CA LYS A 27 10.36 27.74 12.67
C LYS A 27 9.91 28.90 11.80
N SER A 28 10.42 28.98 10.58
CA SER A 28 10.11 30.05 9.63
C SER A 28 9.88 29.53 8.21
N ALA A 29 9.28 30.37 7.37
CA ALA A 29 9.17 30.10 5.95
C ALA A 29 10.55 30.01 5.26
N ASP A 30 11.57 30.74 5.77
CA ASP A 30 12.95 30.64 5.30
C ASP A 30 13.51 29.23 5.56
N ASP A 31 13.36 28.70 6.78
CA ASP A 31 13.81 27.35 7.13
C ASP A 31 13.15 26.30 6.23
N PHE A 32 11.86 26.48 5.93
CA PHE A 32 11.10 25.57 5.07
C PHE A 32 11.58 25.61 3.62
N VAL A 33 11.88 26.79 3.09
CA VAL A 33 12.46 26.97 1.76
C VAL A 33 13.82 26.32 1.68
N GLU A 34 14.73 26.59 2.62
CA GLU A 34 16.06 25.97 2.67
C GLU A 34 15.98 24.45 2.79
N PHE A 35 15.07 23.95 3.62
CA PHE A 35 14.79 22.52 3.75
C PHE A 35 14.37 21.90 2.40
N PHE A 36 13.48 22.56 1.64
CA PHE A 36 13.06 22.08 0.32
C PHE A 36 14.17 22.17 -0.72
N GLN A 37 14.94 23.26 -0.74
CA GLN A 37 16.10 23.40 -1.63
C GLN A 37 17.12 22.28 -1.43
N PHE A 38 17.38 21.89 -0.18
CA PHE A 38 18.33 20.84 0.15
C PHE A 38 17.79 19.42 -0.09
N ASN A 39 16.56 19.12 0.35
CA ASN A 39 16.02 17.76 0.33
C ASN A 39 15.22 17.41 -0.93
N PHE A 40 14.64 18.42 -1.61
CA PHE A 40 13.78 18.26 -2.79
C PHE A 40 14.12 19.34 -3.85
N PRO A 41 15.37 19.38 -4.35
CA PRO A 41 15.84 20.47 -5.22
C PRO A 41 15.06 20.59 -6.54
N ASP A 42 14.60 19.47 -7.08
CA ASP A 42 13.76 19.40 -8.27
C ASP A 42 12.34 19.94 -8.01
N ALA A 43 11.73 19.56 -6.89
CA ALA A 43 10.42 20.08 -6.49
C ALA A 43 10.49 21.58 -6.18
N TYR A 44 11.58 22.05 -5.54
CA TYR A 44 11.81 23.47 -5.30
C TYR A 44 11.81 24.28 -6.59
N GLN A 45 12.51 23.80 -7.63
CA GLN A 45 12.55 24.46 -8.94
C GLN A 45 11.18 24.55 -9.61
N LEU A 46 10.31 23.55 -9.41
CA LEU A 46 8.97 23.52 -10.00
C LEU A 46 7.94 24.33 -9.21
N MET A 47 7.99 24.30 -7.88
CA MET A 47 7.02 24.97 -7.01
C MET A 47 7.32 26.46 -6.87
N GLY A 48 8.61 26.84 -6.88
CA GLY A 48 9.05 28.21 -6.64
C GLY A 48 9.00 28.61 -5.16
N GLU A 49 9.87 29.55 -4.81
CA GLU A 49 10.06 30.00 -3.42
C GLU A 49 8.79 30.61 -2.83
N GLU A 50 8.11 31.49 -3.57
CA GLU A 50 6.91 32.19 -3.11
C GLU A 50 5.79 31.21 -2.73
N SER A 51 5.57 30.16 -3.56
CA SER A 51 4.56 29.14 -3.27
C SER A 51 4.89 28.35 -2.02
N LEU A 52 6.17 28.06 -1.75
CA LEU A 52 6.60 27.33 -0.55
C LEU A 52 6.42 28.17 0.70
N ARG A 53 6.78 29.46 0.65
CA ARG A 53 6.55 30.41 1.74
C ARG A 53 5.06 30.54 2.06
N TYR A 54 4.26 30.80 1.03
CA TYR A 54 2.81 30.89 1.17
C TYR A 54 2.23 29.62 1.79
N SER A 55 2.68 28.44 1.33
CA SER A 55 2.23 27.16 1.87
C SER A 55 2.56 27.00 3.35
N PHE A 56 3.78 27.38 3.77
CA PHE A 56 4.20 27.26 5.16
C PHE A 56 3.40 28.16 6.11
N ASP A 57 3.10 29.38 5.67
CA ASP A 57 2.43 30.40 6.49
C ASP A 57 0.91 30.20 6.56
N HIS A 58 0.30 29.70 5.49
CA HIS A 58 -1.16 29.69 5.34
C HIS A 58 -1.80 28.30 5.40
N GLN A 59 -1.04 27.22 5.15
CA GLN A 59 -1.62 25.87 5.15
C GLN A 59 -1.58 25.23 6.54
N PRO A 60 -2.70 24.62 6.99
CA PRO A 60 -2.73 23.95 8.29
C PRO A 60 -1.87 22.69 8.27
N ARG A 61 -1.24 22.40 9.41
CA ARG A 61 -0.47 21.17 9.64
C ARG A 61 -1.42 20.13 10.23
N GLY A 62 -1.62 19.01 9.52
CA GLY A 62 -2.56 17.96 9.92
C GLY A 62 -1.87 16.76 10.57
N SER A 63 -2.44 16.27 11.68
CA SER A 63 -2.08 14.96 12.24
C SER A 63 -2.75 13.85 11.46
N LEU A 64 -2.00 12.79 11.16
CA LEU A 64 -2.55 11.55 10.62
C LEU A 64 -2.87 10.61 11.78
N MET A 65 -4.06 10.00 11.74
CA MET A 65 -4.50 9.05 12.75
C MET A 65 -5.10 7.81 12.11
N GLN A 66 -4.87 6.67 12.76
CA GLN A 66 -5.53 5.42 12.45
C GLN A 66 -6.45 5.04 13.61
N VAL A 67 -7.70 4.73 13.30
CA VAL A 67 -8.70 4.28 14.28
C VAL A 67 -9.33 3.01 13.73
N THR A 68 -9.47 2.00 14.58
CA THR A 68 -10.15 0.75 14.25
C THR A 68 -11.21 0.48 15.30
N ALA A 69 -12.43 0.21 14.87
CA ALA A 69 -13.52 -0.22 15.73
C ALA A 69 -13.87 -1.70 15.49
N PHE A 70 -14.52 -2.32 16.47
CA PHE A 70 -15.26 -3.58 16.32
C PHE A 70 -16.11 -3.81 17.58
N PRO A 71 -17.38 -4.24 17.47
CA PRO A 71 -18.18 -4.34 16.24
C PRO A 71 -18.51 -2.96 15.65
N TYR A 72 -18.95 -2.92 14.37
CA TYR A 72 -19.35 -1.66 13.72
C TYR A 72 -20.83 -1.32 13.92
N HIS A 73 -21.62 -2.25 14.46
CA HIS A 73 -23.03 -2.03 14.75
C HIS A 73 -23.26 -1.72 16.23
N SER A 74 -24.29 -0.95 16.52
CA SER A 74 -24.71 -0.70 17.90
C SER A 74 -25.22 -1.99 18.56
N PRO A 75 -25.10 -2.16 19.89
CA PRO A 75 -25.54 -3.38 20.57
C PRO A 75 -27.03 -3.74 20.35
N ASN A 76 -27.88 -2.72 20.14
CA ASN A 76 -29.30 -2.91 19.83
C ASN A 76 -29.59 -3.14 18.33
N GLY A 77 -28.58 -3.01 17.46
CA GLY A 77 -28.65 -3.19 16.01
C GLY A 77 -29.43 -2.10 15.27
N ARG A 78 -29.47 -0.88 15.83
CA ARG A 78 -30.19 0.27 15.26
C ARG A 78 -29.29 1.25 14.51
N ALA A 79 -27.98 1.15 14.68
CA ALA A 79 -27.00 1.99 14.00
C ALA A 79 -25.82 1.16 13.54
N LEU A 80 -25.19 1.61 12.46
CA LEU A 80 -23.96 1.06 11.88
C LEU A 80 -23.02 2.23 11.54
N ILE A 81 -21.74 2.07 11.85
CA ILE A 81 -20.69 2.97 11.36
C ILE A 81 -19.98 2.34 10.15
N ILE A 82 -19.66 3.16 9.14
CA ILE A 82 -18.95 2.76 7.92
C ILE A 82 -17.93 3.85 7.53
N GLY A 83 -17.02 3.53 6.61
CA GLY A 83 -15.96 4.47 6.19
C GLY A 83 -15.05 4.90 7.35
N ASP A 84 -14.57 6.14 7.30
CA ASP A 84 -13.62 6.66 8.30
C ASP A 84 -14.13 6.62 9.75
N ALA A 85 -15.45 6.64 9.97
CA ALA A 85 -16.02 6.47 11.31
C ALA A 85 -15.75 5.08 11.89
N ALA A 86 -15.63 4.06 11.04
CA ALA A 86 -15.35 2.68 11.42
C ALA A 86 -13.86 2.31 11.32
N HIS A 87 -13.15 2.87 10.34
CA HIS A 87 -11.77 2.49 9.99
C HIS A 87 -10.97 3.63 9.37
N SER A 88 -10.83 4.76 10.08
CA SER A 88 -9.85 5.79 9.69
C SER A 88 -8.46 5.19 9.54
N MET A 89 -7.81 5.42 8.40
CA MET A 89 -6.50 4.89 8.08
C MET A 89 -5.56 5.99 7.59
N VAL A 90 -4.27 5.76 7.73
CA VAL A 90 -3.26 6.67 7.18
C VAL A 90 -3.32 6.67 5.64
N PRO A 91 -3.11 7.81 4.96
CA PRO A 91 -3.42 7.98 3.53
C PRO A 91 -2.39 7.35 2.58
N PHE A 92 -1.51 6.48 3.07
CA PHE A 92 -0.35 6.02 2.31
C PHE A 92 -0.68 4.95 1.27
N TYR A 93 -1.87 4.35 1.29
CA TYR A 93 -2.31 3.44 0.22
C TYR A 93 -3.33 4.08 -0.74
N GLY A 94 -3.85 5.29 -0.44
CA GLY A 94 -4.91 5.92 -1.25
C GLY A 94 -6.24 5.14 -1.26
N GLN A 95 -6.52 4.38 -0.20
CA GLN A 95 -7.67 3.45 -0.16
C GLN A 95 -8.78 3.85 0.81
N GLY A 96 -8.64 4.90 1.64
CA GLY A 96 -9.68 5.29 2.61
C GLY A 96 -11.04 5.51 1.95
N MET A 97 -11.12 6.41 0.96
CA MET A 97 -12.33 6.67 0.20
C MET A 97 -12.84 5.42 -0.54
N ASN A 98 -11.95 4.69 -1.22
CA ASN A 98 -12.33 3.49 -1.99
C ASN A 98 -12.92 2.40 -1.08
N CYS A 99 -12.31 2.17 0.08
CA CYS A 99 -12.77 1.25 1.11
C CYS A 99 -14.13 1.70 1.67
N GLY A 100 -14.32 2.99 1.91
CA GLY A 100 -15.61 3.55 2.34
C GLY A 100 -16.72 3.38 1.30
N PHE A 101 -16.42 3.51 0.00
CA PHE A 101 -17.39 3.20 -1.06
C PHE A 101 -17.67 1.70 -1.17
N GLU A 102 -16.64 0.86 -0.98
CA GLU A 102 -16.82 -0.58 -0.91
C GLU A 102 -17.73 -1.00 0.26
N ASP A 103 -17.61 -0.36 1.42
CA ASP A 103 -18.50 -0.61 2.55
C ASP A 103 -19.97 -0.40 2.19
N VAL A 104 -20.27 0.70 1.49
CA VAL A 104 -21.64 0.99 1.02
C VAL A 104 -22.10 -0.13 0.09
N ARG A 105 -21.28 -0.51 -0.89
CA ARG A 105 -21.61 -1.60 -1.82
C ARG A 105 -21.91 -2.91 -1.07
N VAL A 106 -21.01 -3.36 -0.19
CA VAL A 106 -21.16 -4.61 0.56
C VAL A 106 -22.40 -4.55 1.47
N LEU A 107 -22.64 -3.42 2.14
CA LEU A 107 -23.83 -3.26 2.97
C LEU A 107 -25.12 -3.38 2.15
N MET A 108 -25.19 -2.75 0.98
CA MET A 108 -26.37 -2.84 0.10
C MET A 108 -26.58 -4.27 -0.41
N GLU A 109 -25.50 -4.95 -0.84
CA GLU A 109 -25.56 -6.36 -1.27
C GLU A 109 -26.08 -7.28 -0.16
N LEU A 110 -25.66 -7.07 1.09
CA LEU A 110 -26.14 -7.82 2.24
C LEU A 110 -27.63 -7.57 2.52
N ILE A 111 -28.08 -6.31 2.43
CA ILE A 111 -29.47 -5.92 2.64
C ILE A 111 -30.38 -6.58 1.60
N ASP A 112 -29.98 -6.53 0.33
CA ASP A 112 -30.75 -7.11 -0.78
C ASP A 112 -30.81 -8.63 -0.68
N SER A 113 -29.71 -9.27 -0.27
CA SER A 113 -29.62 -10.74 -0.16
C SER A 113 -30.37 -11.32 1.05
N ASN A 114 -30.62 -10.53 2.09
CA ASN A 114 -31.23 -10.98 3.36
C ASN A 114 -32.68 -10.49 3.56
N ASN A 115 -33.44 -10.32 2.48
CA ASN A 115 -34.85 -9.86 2.53
C ASN A 115 -35.03 -8.55 3.34
N HIS A 116 -34.04 -7.67 3.34
CA HIS A 116 -34.04 -6.42 4.09
C HIS A 116 -34.13 -6.55 5.64
N ASP A 117 -33.71 -7.66 6.24
CA ASP A 117 -33.48 -7.71 7.70
C ASP A 117 -32.22 -6.92 8.08
N VAL A 118 -32.39 -5.60 8.22
CA VAL A 118 -31.30 -4.65 8.48
C VAL A 118 -30.50 -5.02 9.73
N LYS A 119 -31.16 -5.53 10.78
CA LYS A 119 -30.49 -5.83 12.04
C LYS A 119 -29.56 -7.04 11.90
N ALA A 120 -30.01 -8.07 11.20
CA ALA A 120 -29.16 -9.21 10.86
C ALA A 120 -28.01 -8.79 9.93
N CYS A 121 -28.30 -7.96 8.92
CA CYS A 121 -27.30 -7.45 7.97
C CYS A 121 -26.19 -6.66 8.67
N PHE A 122 -26.50 -5.80 9.64
CA PHE A 122 -25.49 -5.03 10.38
C PHE A 122 -24.53 -5.92 11.18
N LYS A 123 -25.07 -6.99 11.77
CA LYS A 123 -24.25 -7.98 12.47
C LYS A 123 -23.35 -8.73 11.48
N GLN A 124 -23.91 -9.18 10.36
CA GLN A 124 -23.17 -9.88 9.32
C GLN A 124 -22.07 -9.00 8.70
N TYR A 125 -22.41 -7.76 8.32
CA TYR A 125 -21.45 -6.76 7.84
C TYR A 125 -20.27 -6.61 8.80
N SER A 126 -20.55 -6.54 10.11
CA SER A 126 -19.50 -6.42 11.12
C SER A 126 -18.56 -7.60 11.16
N GLN A 127 -19.04 -8.81 10.87
CA GLN A 127 -18.20 -10.01 10.84
C GLN A 127 -17.43 -10.11 9.52
N ASP A 128 -18.12 -9.92 8.40
CA ASP A 128 -17.58 -10.13 7.06
C ASP A 128 -16.51 -9.09 6.72
N ARG A 129 -16.74 -7.81 7.05
CA ARG A 129 -15.80 -6.73 6.71
C ARG A 129 -14.62 -6.60 7.64
N HIS A 130 -14.71 -7.09 8.88
CA HIS A 130 -13.71 -6.78 9.91
C HIS A 130 -12.28 -7.13 9.51
N GLN A 131 -12.08 -8.31 8.93
CA GLN A 131 -10.75 -8.76 8.55
C GLN A 131 -10.18 -7.95 7.38
N ASP A 132 -11.02 -7.56 6.42
CA ASP A 132 -10.62 -6.71 5.30
C ASP A 132 -10.25 -5.30 5.76
N LEU A 133 -11.07 -4.70 6.63
CA LEU A 133 -10.84 -3.36 7.19
C LEU A 133 -9.55 -3.30 8.01
N LEU A 134 -9.31 -4.29 8.87
CA LEU A 134 -8.03 -4.38 9.59
C LEU A 134 -6.85 -4.56 8.63
N THR A 135 -7.04 -5.34 7.56
CA THR A 135 -5.97 -5.61 6.59
C THR A 135 -5.58 -4.35 5.84
N ILE A 136 -6.55 -3.58 5.34
CA ILE A 136 -6.23 -2.37 4.57
C ILE A 136 -5.62 -1.27 5.46
N CYS A 137 -6.09 -1.10 6.69
CA CYS A 137 -5.46 -0.19 7.66
C CYS A 137 -3.98 -0.57 7.89
N LYS A 138 -3.72 -1.87 8.07
CA LYS A 138 -2.35 -2.36 8.24
C LYS A 138 -1.50 -2.14 6.98
N LEU A 139 -2.03 -2.46 5.80
CA LEU A 139 -1.31 -2.24 4.54
C LEU A 139 -0.97 -0.78 4.31
N ALA A 140 -1.89 0.13 4.67
CA ALA A 140 -1.63 1.57 4.60
C ALA A 140 -0.48 1.99 5.53
N LEU A 141 -0.46 1.49 6.76
CA LEU A 141 0.63 1.76 7.70
C LEU A 141 1.96 1.13 7.23
N ASP A 142 1.94 -0.12 6.76
CA ASP A 142 3.13 -0.79 6.25
C ASP A 142 3.70 -0.05 5.03
N ASN A 143 2.85 0.50 4.17
CA ASN A 143 3.27 1.28 3.01
C ASN A 143 3.96 2.60 3.38
N TYR A 144 3.64 3.21 4.53
CA TYR A 144 4.41 4.36 5.05
C TYR A 144 5.89 4.01 5.28
N TYR A 145 6.14 2.88 5.94
CA TYR A 145 7.50 2.42 6.24
C TYR A 145 8.23 2.01 4.96
N GLU A 146 7.50 1.40 4.02
CA GLU A 146 8.03 1.05 2.71
C GLU A 146 8.43 2.28 1.91
N MET A 147 7.57 3.29 1.84
CA MET A 147 7.81 4.54 1.12
C MET A 147 8.95 5.38 1.74
N SER A 148 9.09 5.34 3.06
CA SER A 148 10.12 6.11 3.78
C SER A 148 11.52 5.47 3.77
N SER A 149 11.62 4.13 3.65
CA SER A 149 12.91 3.43 3.84
C SER A 149 13.31 2.44 2.75
N LYS A 150 12.37 1.94 1.93
CA LYS A 150 12.60 0.79 1.03
C LYS A 150 12.46 1.08 -0.47
N VAL A 151 11.94 2.24 -0.87
CA VAL A 151 11.76 2.59 -2.30
C VAL A 151 13.11 2.64 -3.05
N THR A 152 14.21 2.91 -2.34
CA THR A 152 15.56 2.92 -2.90
C THR A 152 16.25 1.55 -2.89
N SER A 153 15.63 0.50 -2.33
CA SER A 153 16.25 -0.82 -2.24
C SER A 153 16.26 -1.52 -3.61
N PRO A 154 17.45 -1.85 -4.16
CA PRO A 154 17.56 -2.49 -5.47
C PRO A 154 16.85 -3.85 -5.55
N LEU A 155 16.89 -4.61 -4.44
CA LEU A 155 16.25 -5.92 -4.36
C LEU A 155 14.72 -5.82 -4.40
N TYR A 156 14.16 -4.77 -3.80
CA TYR A 156 12.72 -4.51 -3.82
C TYR A 156 12.25 -4.12 -5.23
N LEU A 157 12.95 -3.20 -5.90
CA LEU A 157 12.64 -2.80 -7.27
C LEU A 157 12.76 -3.98 -8.25
N PHE A 158 13.76 -4.84 -8.07
CA PHE A 158 13.93 -6.05 -8.87
C PHE A 158 12.77 -7.03 -8.67
N ARG A 159 12.34 -7.26 -7.43
CA ARG A 159 11.16 -8.10 -7.13
C ARG A 159 9.90 -7.54 -7.77
N LYS A 160 9.64 -6.24 -7.67
CA LYS A 160 8.49 -5.60 -8.33
C LYS A 160 8.50 -5.80 -9.85
N LYS A 161 9.68 -5.75 -10.48
CA LYS A 161 9.82 -6.05 -11.92
C LYS A 161 9.48 -7.50 -12.24
N ILE A 162 9.90 -8.46 -11.41
CA ILE A 162 9.53 -9.86 -11.56
C ILE A 162 8.01 -10.03 -11.41
N ASP A 163 7.40 -9.45 -10.38
CA ASP A 163 5.95 -9.55 -10.15
C ASP A 163 5.15 -8.98 -11.32
N TYR A 164 5.59 -7.83 -11.86
CA TYR A 164 4.97 -7.25 -13.04
C TYR A 164 5.16 -8.12 -14.29
N PHE A 165 6.36 -8.67 -14.49
CA PHE A 165 6.66 -9.57 -15.60
C PHE A 165 5.81 -10.85 -15.53
N LEU A 166 5.74 -11.47 -14.35
CA LEU A 166 4.88 -12.63 -14.11
C LEU A 166 3.41 -12.28 -14.27
N GLY A 167 2.95 -11.13 -13.79
CA GLY A 167 1.58 -10.69 -14.02
C GLY A 167 1.24 -10.52 -15.51
N LYS A 168 2.20 -10.05 -16.31
CA LYS A 168 2.02 -9.85 -17.75
C LYS A 168 2.03 -11.16 -18.55
N TYR A 169 2.92 -12.10 -18.23
CA TYR A 169 3.17 -13.29 -19.05
C TYR A 169 2.66 -14.60 -18.43
N ALA A 170 2.52 -14.67 -17.11
CA ALA A 170 1.98 -15.80 -16.36
C ALA A 170 0.54 -15.50 -15.88
N SER A 171 -0.30 -15.02 -16.81
CA SER A 171 -1.75 -14.83 -16.67
C SER A 171 -2.53 -15.86 -17.50
N GLY A 172 -1.95 -17.05 -17.67
CA GLY A 172 -2.53 -18.16 -18.44
C GLY A 172 -3.45 -19.05 -17.61
N ARG A 173 -4.19 -19.92 -18.29
CA ARG A 173 -5.21 -20.84 -17.71
C ARG A 173 -4.72 -21.75 -16.56
N PHE A 174 -3.42 -21.95 -16.40
CA PHE A 174 -2.82 -22.85 -15.41
C PHE A 174 -2.14 -22.15 -14.22
N LEU A 175 -1.82 -20.85 -14.34
CA LEU A 175 -1.24 -20.06 -13.26
C LEU A 175 -1.69 -18.61 -13.45
N THR A 176 -2.51 -18.09 -12.53
CA THR A 176 -2.95 -16.69 -12.56
C THR A 176 -2.12 -15.91 -11.55
N TRP A 177 -1.11 -15.18 -12.03
CA TRP A 177 -0.33 -14.27 -11.19
C TRP A 177 -0.90 -12.87 -11.24
N ILE A 178 -1.38 -12.35 -10.10
CA ILE A 178 -1.87 -10.96 -10.01
C ILE A 178 -1.06 -10.26 -8.92
N PRO A 179 -0.35 -9.15 -9.22
CA PRO A 179 0.35 -8.39 -8.20
C PRO A 179 -0.62 -7.85 -7.14
N MET A 180 -0.18 -7.75 -5.88
CA MET A 180 -1.03 -7.25 -4.79
C MET A 180 -1.61 -5.86 -5.08
N TYR A 181 -0.80 -4.94 -5.59
CA TYR A 181 -1.26 -3.61 -5.98
C TYR A 181 -2.42 -3.65 -6.99
N SER A 182 -2.36 -4.58 -7.95
CA SER A 182 -3.44 -4.75 -8.94
C SER A 182 -4.69 -5.37 -8.36
N MET A 183 -4.56 -6.32 -7.42
CA MET A 183 -5.71 -6.86 -6.70
C MET A 183 -6.42 -5.76 -5.91
N ILE A 184 -5.67 -4.96 -5.15
CA ILE A 184 -6.25 -3.94 -4.27
C ILE A 184 -6.82 -2.75 -5.06
N SER A 185 -6.15 -2.32 -6.13
CA SER A 185 -6.52 -1.07 -6.82
C SER A 185 -7.51 -1.28 -7.97
N PHE A 186 -7.57 -2.47 -8.56
CA PHE A 186 -8.32 -2.72 -9.80
C PHE A 186 -9.29 -3.91 -9.74
N ARG A 187 -9.37 -4.63 -8.60
CA ARG A 187 -10.23 -5.81 -8.44
C ARG A 187 -11.15 -5.68 -7.22
N GLY A 188 -12.35 -5.14 -7.45
CA GLY A 188 -13.39 -5.04 -6.40
C GLY A 188 -14.03 -6.39 -6.01
N ASP A 189 -13.72 -7.46 -6.74
CA ASP A 189 -14.16 -8.83 -6.44
C ASP A 189 -13.23 -9.57 -5.45
N ILE A 190 -12.07 -8.99 -5.12
CA ILE A 190 -11.08 -9.59 -4.22
C ILE A 190 -11.03 -8.76 -2.94
N GLY A 191 -11.46 -9.34 -1.82
CA GLY A 191 -11.35 -8.69 -0.51
C GLY A 191 -9.89 -8.42 -0.12
N TYR A 192 -9.66 -7.35 0.64
CA TYR A 192 -8.29 -6.93 1.03
C TYR A 192 -7.52 -8.04 1.75
N SER A 193 -8.19 -8.79 2.63
CA SER A 193 -7.57 -9.90 3.35
C SER A 193 -7.21 -11.08 2.45
N ASP A 194 -8.00 -11.31 1.39
CA ASP A 194 -7.72 -12.34 0.40
C ASP A 194 -6.58 -11.96 -0.53
N ALA A 195 -6.48 -10.68 -0.92
CA ALA A 195 -5.34 -10.16 -1.67
C ALA A 195 -4.01 -10.44 -0.93
N VAL A 196 -3.97 -10.24 0.39
CA VAL A 196 -2.78 -10.55 1.22
C VAL A 196 -2.51 -12.06 1.29
N LYS A 197 -3.54 -12.91 1.36
CA LYS A 197 -3.35 -14.37 1.34
C LYS A 197 -2.77 -14.83 0.00
N ILE A 198 -3.27 -14.29 -1.11
CA ILE A 198 -2.78 -14.58 -2.46
C ILE A 198 -1.32 -14.15 -2.59
N GLU A 199 -0.98 -12.94 -2.16
CA GLU A 199 0.40 -12.44 -2.20
C GLU A 199 1.34 -13.32 -1.37
N LYS A 200 0.97 -13.71 -0.15
CA LYS A 200 1.78 -14.61 0.68
C LYS A 200 2.05 -15.95 0.00
N ARG A 201 1.05 -16.49 -0.71
CA ARG A 201 1.20 -17.73 -1.49
C ARG A 201 2.16 -17.51 -2.66
N GLN A 202 1.99 -16.42 -3.41
CA GLN A 202 2.87 -16.03 -4.50
C GLN A 202 4.32 -15.89 -4.02
N LEU A 203 4.57 -15.15 -2.94
CA LEU A 203 5.90 -14.98 -2.36
C LEU A 203 6.54 -16.31 -1.95
N ARG A 204 5.76 -17.25 -1.40
CA ARG A 204 6.27 -18.59 -1.07
C ARG A 204 6.72 -19.36 -2.31
N ILE A 205 5.96 -19.28 -3.40
CA ILE A 205 6.31 -19.92 -4.67
C ILE A 205 7.60 -19.31 -5.23
N LEU A 206 7.72 -17.98 -5.24
CA LEU A 206 8.93 -17.28 -5.67
C LEU A 206 10.16 -17.67 -4.84
N ASN A 207 10.04 -17.69 -3.52
CA ASN A 207 11.14 -18.07 -2.64
C ASN A 207 11.59 -19.52 -2.88
N ASN A 208 10.65 -20.43 -3.11
CA ASN A 208 10.97 -21.82 -3.43
C ASN A 208 11.69 -21.96 -4.78
N ILE A 209 11.24 -21.22 -5.81
CA ILE A 209 11.91 -21.18 -7.12
C ILE A 209 13.32 -20.59 -6.98
N GLN A 210 13.47 -19.49 -6.23
CA GLN A 210 14.77 -18.85 -5.99
C GLN A 210 15.74 -19.80 -5.28
N ASN A 211 15.30 -20.45 -4.20
CA ASN A 211 16.12 -21.41 -3.46
C ASN A 211 16.47 -22.64 -4.31
N GLY A 212 15.51 -23.15 -5.10
CA GLY A 212 15.76 -24.24 -6.06
C GLY A 212 16.79 -23.87 -7.13
N THR A 213 16.69 -22.65 -7.67
CA THR A 213 17.63 -22.15 -8.70
C THR A 213 19.03 -21.96 -8.11
N LEU A 214 19.16 -21.38 -6.91
CA LEU A 214 20.44 -21.24 -6.21
C LEU A 214 21.05 -22.60 -5.87
N GLY A 215 20.23 -23.56 -5.42
CA GLY A 215 20.68 -24.93 -5.16
C GLY A 215 21.19 -25.62 -6.43
N ALA A 216 20.46 -25.52 -7.54
CA ALA A 216 20.88 -26.07 -8.82
C ALA A 216 22.17 -25.43 -9.35
N LEU A 217 22.31 -24.10 -9.21
CA LEU A 217 23.54 -23.39 -9.56
C LEU A 217 24.70 -23.90 -8.71
N ALA A 218 24.54 -23.99 -7.38
CA ALA A 218 25.59 -24.46 -6.49
C ALA A 218 26.06 -25.87 -6.85
N ILE A 219 25.13 -26.79 -7.16
CA ILE A 219 25.45 -28.14 -7.63
C ILE A 219 26.23 -28.08 -8.95
N PHE A 220 25.76 -27.27 -9.92
CA PHE A 220 26.43 -27.14 -11.21
C PHE A 220 27.85 -26.60 -11.08
N THR A 221 28.06 -25.56 -10.25
CA THR A 221 29.39 -24.99 -9.98
C THR A 221 30.29 -26.01 -9.30
N ALA A 222 29.79 -26.77 -8.31
CA ALA A 222 30.54 -27.82 -7.65
C ALA A 222 30.99 -28.92 -8.62
N VAL A 223 30.09 -29.37 -9.51
CA VAL A 223 30.42 -30.36 -10.56
C VAL A 223 31.49 -29.81 -11.51
N LYS A 224 31.38 -28.56 -11.95
CA LYS A 224 32.38 -27.93 -12.84
C LYS A 224 33.75 -27.78 -12.16
N VAL A 225 33.78 -27.38 -10.89
CA VAL A 225 35.02 -27.27 -10.11
C VAL A 225 35.65 -28.65 -9.92
N ALA A 226 34.87 -29.68 -9.60
CA ALA A 226 35.35 -31.05 -9.47
C ALA A 226 35.93 -31.59 -10.80
N GLN A 227 35.26 -31.33 -11.92
CA GLN A 227 35.76 -31.69 -13.26
C GLN A 227 37.07 -30.97 -13.61
N TYR A 228 37.19 -29.68 -13.25
CA TYR A 228 38.40 -28.90 -13.48
C TYR A 228 39.57 -29.39 -12.60
N TRP A 229 39.31 -29.67 -11.32
CA TRP A 229 40.30 -30.26 -10.41
C TRP A 229 40.80 -31.63 -10.87
N HIS A 230 39.91 -32.47 -11.42
CA HIS A 230 40.29 -33.75 -11.98
C HIS A 230 41.18 -33.58 -13.24
N LYS A 231 40.96 -32.55 -14.05
CA LYS A 231 41.81 -32.24 -15.21
C LYS A 231 43.20 -31.69 -14.84
N LEU A 232 43.36 -31.09 -13.66
CA LEU A 232 44.65 -30.57 -13.18
C LEU A 232 45.53 -31.63 -12.51
N LYS A 233 44.95 -32.75 -12.06
CA LYS A 233 45.67 -33.87 -11.45
C LYS A 233 46.15 -34.93 -12.43
N ASN A 234 45.64 -34.91 -13.67
CA ASN A 234 46.08 -35.76 -14.78
C ASN A 234 46.99 -34.95 -15.71
#